data_AF-A0A8B6M6G7-F1
#
_entry.id   AF-A0A8B6M6G7-F1
#
_cell.length_a   1.000
_cell.length_b   1.000
_cell.length_c   1.000
_cell.angle_alpha   90.00
_cell.angle_beta   90.00
_cell.angle_gamma   90.00
#
_symmetry.space_group_name_H-M   'P 1'
#
loop_
_entity.id
_entity.type
_entity.pdbx_description
1 polymer ?
#
loop_
_entity_poly.entity_id
_entity_poly.type
_entity_poly.pdbx_seq_one_letter_code
_entity_poly.pdbx_strand_id
1 'polypeptide(L)'
;MSPSARSTFDSPAPRHIIRVFLCGDVMTGRGIDQILLHPCDPRLHEDYVHSANGYVRLAEQANGSIPAPVAPSYIWGAALDELNRKAPDARIINLETSITRSDSFADKGINYRMSPENAECLTAAGVDCCVLGNNHVLDWGRAGLLETLATLERLGIRTAGAGRDLAQARAPAILEIAGRGRLLVFSFASPTSGVPRNWGATPVAAGVNLLSDCANESVARIAEQVESVRRPGDLVIASIHWGANWGYEVPEEQRRFARGLIDQANVSLVHGHSSHHAKAIEIYKDRLILYGCGDFLNDYEGIRGYEEFRGDLAVMYFAGFDALTGHLASLELSVLQIRRFQLVPASRADVEWMRRTLDRESSPFGARVRLTPDGRLTLRWRDAVG
;
A
#
# COMPACT_ATOMS: atom_id res chain seq x y z
N MET A 1 -25.69 59.09 14.67
CA MET A 1 -25.04 58.24 13.65
C MET A 1 -23.69 57.81 14.20
N SER A 2 -23.61 56.59 14.69
CA SER A 2 -22.36 56.00 15.21
C SER A 2 -21.95 54.87 14.26
N PRO A 3 -20.73 54.84 13.71
CA PRO A 3 -20.30 53.73 12.88
C PRO A 3 -19.88 52.56 13.78
N SER A 4 -20.56 51.43 13.60
CA SER A 4 -20.24 50.16 14.24
C SER A 4 -18.88 49.63 13.78
N ALA A 5 -18.01 49.30 14.73
CA ALA A 5 -16.84 48.48 14.48
C ALA A 5 -17.29 47.07 14.05
N ARG A 6 -17.04 46.72 12.79
CA ARG A 6 -17.15 45.33 12.32
C ARG A 6 -15.97 44.54 12.86
N SER A 7 -16.25 43.65 13.80
CA SER A 7 -15.39 42.52 14.14
C SER A 7 -15.14 41.70 12.88
N THR A 8 -13.91 41.74 12.37
CA THR A 8 -13.40 40.78 11.40
C THR A 8 -13.15 39.48 12.16
N PHE A 9 -14.07 38.53 12.02
CA PHE A 9 -13.74 37.13 12.27
C PHE A 9 -12.61 36.76 11.33
N ASP A 10 -11.42 36.54 11.90
CA ASP A 10 -10.32 35.87 11.23
C ASP A 10 -10.86 34.61 10.56
N SER A 11 -10.73 34.55 9.24
CA SER A 11 -10.90 33.30 8.51
C SER A 11 -9.83 32.34 9.05
N PRO A 12 -10.16 31.09 9.41
CA PRO A 12 -9.14 30.16 9.86
C PRO A 12 -8.09 30.03 8.76
N ALA A 13 -6.81 30.19 9.13
CA ALA A 13 -5.67 29.99 8.24
C ALA A 13 -5.89 28.72 7.39
N PRO A 14 -5.46 28.69 6.11
CA PRO A 14 -5.62 27.52 5.28
C PRO A 14 -5.01 26.32 6.03
N ARG A 15 -5.86 25.31 6.30
CA ARG A 15 -5.42 24.08 6.98
C ARG A 15 -4.23 23.53 6.20
N HIS A 16 -3.06 23.45 6.83
CA HIS A 16 -1.87 22.83 6.26
C HIS A 16 -2.12 21.31 6.17
N ILE A 17 -2.85 20.88 5.14
CA ILE A 17 -3.13 19.46 4.89
C ILE A 17 -1.99 18.86 4.07
N ILE A 18 -1.50 17.70 4.52
CA ILE A 18 -0.65 16.79 3.75
C ILE A 18 -1.55 15.67 3.22
N ARG A 19 -1.65 15.55 1.90
CA ARG A 19 -2.41 14.49 1.23
C ARG A 19 -1.50 13.35 0.83
N VAL A 20 -1.79 12.16 1.33
CA VAL A 20 -1.04 10.94 1.02
C VAL A 20 -1.92 10.03 0.18
N PHE A 21 -1.39 9.58 -0.95
CA PHE A 21 -1.96 8.47 -1.71
C PHE A 21 -1.38 7.15 -1.21
N LEU A 22 -2.27 6.21 -0.92
CA LEU A 22 -1.97 4.83 -0.56
C LEU A 22 -2.83 3.89 -1.41
N CYS A 23 -2.38 2.66 -1.56
CA CYS A 23 -3.14 1.60 -2.20
C CYS A 23 -2.79 0.24 -1.61
N GLY A 24 -3.45 -0.79 -2.15
CA GLY A 24 -3.13 -2.18 -1.91
C GLY A 24 -1.79 -2.62 -2.49
N ASP A 25 -1.66 -3.93 -2.64
CA ASP A 25 -0.46 -4.62 -3.07
C ASP A 25 -0.24 -4.39 -4.57
N VAL A 26 0.95 -3.89 -4.92
CA VAL A 26 1.37 -3.65 -6.29
C VAL A 26 2.28 -4.79 -6.70
N MET A 27 1.70 -5.77 -7.38
CA MET A 27 2.39 -6.94 -7.91
C MET A 27 2.55 -6.78 -9.42
N THR A 28 3.76 -6.40 -9.85
CA THR A 28 4.08 -6.14 -11.27
C THR A 28 4.79 -7.30 -11.94
N GLY A 29 5.00 -8.40 -11.23
CA GLY A 29 5.69 -9.58 -11.73
C GLY A 29 4.80 -10.50 -12.57
N ARG A 30 5.36 -11.66 -12.95
CA ARG A 30 4.65 -12.74 -13.66
C ARG A 30 3.91 -12.22 -14.90
N GLY A 31 2.58 -12.33 -14.97
CA GLY A 31 1.78 -11.97 -16.14
C GLY A 31 1.94 -10.51 -16.55
N ILE A 32 2.02 -9.59 -15.59
CA ILE A 32 2.21 -8.15 -15.86
C ILE A 32 3.59 -7.90 -16.47
N ASP A 33 4.65 -8.52 -15.93
CA ASP A 33 6.00 -8.36 -16.48
C ASP A 33 6.08 -8.81 -17.94
N GLN A 34 5.36 -9.89 -18.31
CA GLN A 34 5.34 -10.44 -19.68
C GLN A 34 4.73 -9.53 -20.74
N ILE A 35 3.85 -8.60 -20.36
CA ILE A 35 3.26 -7.65 -21.32
C ILE A 35 4.07 -6.35 -21.44
N LEU A 36 5.06 -6.12 -20.57
CA LEU A 36 5.94 -4.96 -20.62
C LEU A 36 7.09 -5.17 -21.61
N LEU A 37 7.91 -4.12 -21.84
CA LEU A 37 8.90 -4.07 -22.92
C LEU A 37 10.03 -5.10 -22.78
N HIS A 38 10.48 -5.36 -21.55
CA HIS A 38 11.70 -6.10 -21.28
C HIS A 38 11.47 -7.24 -20.26
N PRO A 39 10.56 -8.19 -20.51
CA PRO A 39 10.19 -9.21 -19.54
C PRO A 39 11.35 -10.11 -19.10
N CYS A 40 11.21 -10.72 -17.93
CA CYS A 40 11.99 -11.87 -17.51
C CYS A 40 11.61 -13.14 -18.29
N ASP A 41 12.46 -14.17 -18.20
CA ASP A 41 12.09 -15.52 -18.60
C ASP A 41 10.74 -15.88 -17.94
N PRO A 42 9.71 -16.26 -18.72
CA PRO A 42 8.38 -16.52 -18.21
C PRO A 42 8.30 -17.76 -17.32
N ARG A 43 9.34 -18.59 -17.25
CA ARG A 43 9.35 -19.81 -16.42
C ARG A 43 9.01 -19.50 -14.96
N LEU A 44 8.09 -20.28 -14.42
CA LEU A 44 7.65 -20.23 -13.04
C LEU A 44 7.98 -21.55 -12.33
N HIS A 45 8.05 -21.49 -11.00
CA HIS A 45 8.37 -22.60 -10.11
C HIS A 45 7.16 -23.07 -9.30
N GLU A 46 5.95 -22.77 -9.77
CA GLU A 46 4.69 -23.13 -9.11
C GLU A 46 4.23 -24.53 -9.53
N ASP A 47 3.39 -25.17 -8.69
CA ASP A 47 2.88 -26.52 -8.92
C ASP A 47 1.93 -26.62 -10.12
N TYR A 48 1.17 -25.56 -10.41
CA TYR A 48 0.06 -25.60 -11.39
C TYR A 48 0.33 -24.79 -12.66
N VAL A 49 1.10 -23.70 -12.55
CA VAL A 49 1.41 -22.80 -13.66
C VAL A 49 2.93 -22.69 -13.78
N HIS A 50 3.48 -23.25 -14.85
CA HIS A 50 4.94 -23.26 -15.06
C HIS A 50 5.44 -22.12 -15.98
N SER A 51 4.53 -21.27 -16.45
CA SER A 51 4.87 -20.12 -17.30
C SER A 51 3.94 -18.94 -17.02
N ALA A 52 4.52 -17.75 -16.83
CA ALA A 52 3.81 -16.49 -16.64
C ALA A 52 2.88 -16.12 -17.80
N ASN A 53 3.18 -16.61 -19.02
CA ASN A 53 2.27 -16.51 -20.17
C ASN A 53 0.94 -17.25 -19.94
N GLY A 54 0.87 -18.17 -18.98
CA GLY A 54 -0.37 -18.76 -18.51
C GLY A 54 -1.33 -17.72 -17.93
N TYR A 55 -0.83 -16.80 -17.11
CA TYR A 55 -1.64 -15.72 -16.54
C TYR A 55 -2.11 -14.74 -17.61
N VAL A 56 -1.25 -14.40 -18.58
CA VAL A 56 -1.64 -13.57 -19.74
C VAL A 56 -2.82 -14.22 -20.47
N ARG A 57 -2.75 -15.52 -20.77
CA ARG A 57 -3.84 -16.25 -21.44
C ARG A 57 -5.13 -16.28 -20.61
N LEU A 58 -5.05 -16.46 -19.29
CA LEU A 58 -6.22 -16.44 -18.41
C LEU A 58 -6.90 -15.06 -18.44
N ALA A 59 -6.11 -13.99 -18.35
CA ALA A 59 -6.59 -12.63 -18.43
C ALA A 59 -7.24 -12.32 -19.79
N GLU A 60 -6.61 -12.76 -20.89
CA GLU A 60 -7.16 -12.60 -22.24
C GLU A 60 -8.47 -13.37 -22.46
N GLN A 61 -8.59 -14.57 -21.89
CA GLN A 61 -9.83 -15.35 -21.92
C GLN A 61 -10.95 -14.67 -21.13
N ALA A 62 -10.63 -14.01 -20.01
CA ALA A 62 -11.61 -13.34 -19.17
C ALA A 62 -12.02 -11.97 -19.73
N ASN A 63 -11.08 -11.18 -20.26
CA ASN A 63 -11.26 -9.75 -20.54
C ASN A 63 -10.86 -9.31 -21.96
N GLY A 64 -10.54 -10.25 -22.84
CA GLY A 64 -10.13 -10.00 -24.22
C GLY A 64 -8.65 -9.71 -24.37
N SER A 65 -8.19 -9.64 -25.63
CA SER A 65 -6.77 -9.45 -25.98
C SER A 65 -6.09 -8.30 -25.22
N ILE A 66 -4.86 -8.57 -24.77
CA ILE A 66 -3.99 -7.60 -24.13
C ILE A 66 -2.92 -7.19 -25.17
N PRO A 67 -2.75 -5.89 -25.47
CA PRO A 67 -1.64 -5.46 -26.32
C PRO A 67 -0.31 -5.85 -25.66
N ALA A 68 0.68 -6.28 -26.44
CA ALA A 68 2.03 -6.55 -25.94
C ALA A 68 3.07 -6.33 -27.05
N PRO A 69 4.19 -5.63 -26.78
CA PRO A 69 4.50 -4.98 -25.50
C PRO A 69 3.67 -3.70 -25.28
N VAL A 70 3.49 -3.31 -24.02
CA VAL A 70 2.84 -2.04 -23.62
C VAL A 70 3.82 -1.02 -23.05
N ALA A 71 3.41 0.25 -23.06
CA ALA A 71 4.17 1.32 -22.41
C ALA A 71 4.16 1.16 -20.87
N PRO A 72 5.18 1.66 -20.15
CA PRO A 72 5.26 1.57 -18.69
C PRO A 72 4.04 2.14 -17.93
N SER A 73 3.36 3.13 -18.50
CA SER A 73 2.16 3.74 -17.92
C SER A 73 0.89 2.90 -18.05
N TYR A 74 0.89 1.87 -18.91
CA TYR A 74 -0.32 1.10 -19.26
C TYR A 74 -1.02 0.53 -18.03
N ILE A 75 -0.29 -0.16 -17.15
CA ILE A 75 -0.86 -0.87 -16.00
C ILE A 75 -1.63 0.06 -15.04
N TRP A 76 -1.21 1.32 -14.94
CA TRP A 76 -1.83 2.30 -14.05
C TRP A 76 -3.14 2.86 -14.61
N GLY A 77 -3.31 2.89 -15.93
CA GLY A 77 -4.55 3.32 -16.59
C GLY A 77 -5.23 4.54 -15.95
N ALA A 78 -6.49 4.37 -15.55
CA ALA A 78 -7.30 5.42 -14.94
C ALA A 78 -6.79 5.92 -13.57
N ALA A 79 -5.88 5.20 -12.92
CA ALA A 79 -5.25 5.68 -11.69
C ALA A 79 -4.38 6.91 -11.94
N LEU A 80 -3.78 7.05 -13.12
CA LEU A 80 -2.98 8.23 -13.46
C LEU A 80 -3.83 9.51 -13.47
N ASP A 81 -5.04 9.44 -14.02
CA ASP A 81 -5.98 10.57 -14.03
C ASP A 81 -6.39 10.94 -12.60
N GLU A 82 -6.64 9.95 -11.75
CA GLU A 82 -7.00 10.16 -10.35
C GLU A 82 -5.84 10.76 -9.54
N LEU A 83 -4.61 10.30 -9.75
CA LEU A 83 -3.40 10.87 -9.15
C LEU A 83 -3.19 12.32 -9.58
N ASN A 84 -3.32 12.61 -10.88
CA ASN A 84 -3.20 13.98 -11.42
C ASN A 84 -4.26 14.90 -10.84
N ARG A 85 -5.50 14.44 -10.77
CA ARG A 85 -6.65 15.22 -10.28
C ARG A 85 -6.59 15.45 -8.77
N LYS A 86 -6.09 14.50 -7.98
CA LYS A 86 -5.97 14.63 -6.52
C LYS A 86 -4.69 15.33 -6.07
N ALA A 87 -3.65 15.28 -6.89
CA ALA A 87 -2.33 15.84 -6.62
C ALA A 87 -1.87 15.56 -5.17
N PRO A 88 -1.71 14.28 -4.78
CA PRO A 88 -1.20 13.94 -3.46
C PRO A 88 0.23 14.48 -3.30
N ASP A 89 0.58 14.85 -2.08
CA ASP A 89 1.91 15.32 -1.71
C ASP A 89 2.92 14.16 -1.59
N ALA A 90 2.44 12.93 -1.39
CA ALA A 90 3.24 11.70 -1.40
C ALA A 90 2.43 10.51 -1.93
N ARG A 91 3.09 9.63 -2.70
CA ARG A 91 2.54 8.39 -3.27
C ARG A 91 3.32 7.19 -2.72
N ILE A 92 2.65 6.39 -1.88
CA ILE A 92 3.27 5.27 -1.16
C ILE A 92 2.56 3.97 -1.56
N ILE A 93 3.33 2.96 -1.96
CA ILE A 93 2.81 1.65 -2.38
C ILE A 93 3.52 0.52 -1.66
N ASN A 94 2.84 -0.62 -1.42
CA ASN A 94 3.51 -1.89 -1.13
C ASN A 94 3.91 -2.55 -2.45
N LEU A 95 5.21 -2.59 -2.71
CA LEU A 95 5.74 -3.28 -3.88
C LEU A 95 6.00 -4.74 -3.50
N GLU A 96 5.05 -5.59 -3.84
CA GLU A 96 5.05 -7.01 -3.51
C GLU A 96 5.60 -7.84 -4.66
N THR A 97 6.76 -7.44 -5.14
CA THR A 97 7.43 -8.08 -6.27
C THR A 97 8.93 -7.81 -6.17
N SER A 98 9.75 -8.85 -6.40
CA SER A 98 11.18 -8.67 -6.55
C SER A 98 11.50 -8.07 -7.93
N ILE A 99 12.31 -7.00 -7.97
CA ILE A 99 12.82 -6.40 -9.20
C ILE A 99 14.23 -6.94 -9.45
N THR A 100 14.35 -7.96 -10.30
CA THR A 100 15.62 -8.69 -10.43
C THR A 100 15.71 -9.56 -11.68
N ARG A 101 16.93 -9.76 -12.17
CA ARG A 101 17.30 -10.81 -13.16
C ARG A 101 17.90 -12.06 -12.52
N SER A 102 18.04 -12.09 -11.19
CA SER A 102 18.51 -13.25 -10.43
C SER A 102 17.65 -14.48 -10.69
N ASP A 103 18.29 -15.65 -10.79
CA ASP A 103 17.63 -16.96 -10.88
C ASP A 103 17.64 -17.72 -9.54
N SER A 104 18.04 -17.06 -8.44
CA SER A 104 18.11 -17.64 -7.09
C SER A 104 16.72 -17.76 -6.43
N PHE A 105 15.79 -18.45 -7.07
CA PHE A 105 14.42 -18.59 -6.56
C PHE A 105 14.38 -19.24 -5.16
N ALA A 106 13.46 -18.77 -4.32
CA ALA A 106 13.13 -19.40 -3.06
C ALA A 106 12.14 -20.54 -3.28
N ASP A 107 12.36 -21.68 -2.62
CA ASP A 107 11.46 -22.83 -2.65
C ASP A 107 10.18 -22.54 -1.83
N LYS A 108 9.17 -21.99 -2.52
CA LYS A 108 7.83 -21.67 -2.00
C LYS A 108 6.83 -21.72 -3.15
N GLY A 109 5.53 -21.74 -2.82
CA GLY A 109 4.48 -21.97 -3.82
C GLY A 109 4.35 -20.91 -4.92
N ILE A 110 4.66 -19.63 -4.65
CA ILE A 110 4.53 -18.53 -5.61
C ILE A 110 5.74 -17.60 -5.49
N ASN A 111 6.36 -17.27 -6.63
CA ASN A 111 7.46 -16.31 -6.74
C ASN A 111 7.10 -15.18 -7.71
N TYR A 112 7.18 -13.93 -7.26
CA TYR A 112 7.01 -12.75 -8.08
C TYR A 112 8.36 -12.16 -8.50
N ARG A 113 8.56 -12.07 -9.81
CA ARG A 113 9.70 -11.39 -10.44
C ARG A 113 9.19 -10.40 -11.46
N MET A 114 9.73 -9.18 -11.43
CA MET A 114 9.74 -8.30 -12.58
C MET A 114 11.17 -7.97 -13.00
N SER A 115 11.31 -7.63 -14.27
CA SER A 115 12.56 -7.15 -14.84
C SER A 115 12.95 -5.75 -14.29
N PRO A 116 14.23 -5.52 -13.92
CA PRO A 116 14.75 -4.20 -13.59
C PRO A 116 14.59 -3.16 -14.70
N GLU A 117 14.59 -3.58 -15.96
CA GLU A 117 14.37 -2.71 -17.12
C GLU A 117 12.90 -2.29 -17.28
N ASN A 118 11.96 -3.00 -16.62
CA ASN A 118 10.55 -2.65 -16.59
C ASN A 118 10.16 -1.76 -15.40
N ALA A 119 11.09 -1.51 -14.47
CA ALA A 119 10.81 -0.78 -13.23
C ALA A 119 10.41 0.70 -13.42
N GLU A 120 10.63 1.26 -14.62
CA GLU A 120 10.13 2.60 -14.99
C GLU A 120 8.60 2.70 -14.92
N CYS A 121 7.87 1.58 -14.94
CA CYS A 121 6.43 1.59 -14.70
C CYS A 121 6.08 2.24 -13.34
N LEU A 122 6.93 2.12 -12.33
CA LEU A 122 6.71 2.77 -11.02
C LEU A 122 6.84 4.29 -11.13
N THR A 123 7.84 4.77 -11.88
CA THR A 123 8.03 6.21 -12.12
C THR A 123 6.92 6.81 -12.99
N ALA A 124 6.29 6.02 -13.86
CA ALA A 124 5.16 6.48 -14.68
C ALA A 124 3.94 6.90 -13.83
N ALA A 125 3.79 6.37 -12.62
CA ALA A 125 2.79 6.80 -11.65
C ALA A 125 3.31 7.83 -10.61
N GLY A 126 4.57 8.26 -10.74
CA GLY A 126 5.20 9.20 -9.82
C GLY A 126 5.35 8.65 -8.39
N VAL A 127 5.53 7.34 -8.22
CA VAL A 127 5.69 6.71 -6.91
C VAL A 127 6.89 7.32 -6.18
N ASP A 128 6.66 7.81 -4.96
CA ASP A 128 7.70 8.44 -4.14
C ASP A 128 8.38 7.43 -3.20
N CYS A 129 7.62 6.44 -2.73
CA CYS A 129 8.10 5.43 -1.79
C CYS A 129 7.48 4.05 -2.04
N CYS A 130 8.34 3.02 -2.11
CA CYS A 130 7.95 1.61 -2.07
C CYS A 130 8.22 1.04 -0.67
N VAL A 131 7.21 0.53 0.00
CA VAL A 131 7.41 -0.32 1.16
C VAL A 131 7.65 -1.77 0.69
N LEU A 132 8.64 -2.42 1.30
CA LEU A 132 9.20 -3.70 0.85
C LEU A 132 9.11 -4.79 1.92
N GLY A 133 8.61 -4.48 3.11
CA GLY A 133 8.41 -5.42 4.20
C GLY A 133 7.25 -6.36 3.91
N ASN A 134 7.41 -7.27 2.95
CA ASN A 134 6.41 -8.25 2.54
C ASN A 134 7.04 -9.63 2.30
N ASN A 135 6.20 -10.60 1.93
CA ASN A 135 6.53 -12.00 1.70
C ASN A 135 7.06 -12.30 0.30
N HIS A 136 7.23 -11.32 -0.59
CA HIS A 136 7.66 -11.53 -1.98
C HIS A 136 8.97 -10.80 -2.38
N VAL A 137 9.50 -9.90 -1.55
CA VAL A 137 10.75 -9.15 -1.86
C VAL A 137 12.02 -10.04 -1.86
N LEU A 138 11.96 -11.24 -1.28
CA LEU A 138 13.08 -12.20 -1.21
C LEU A 138 12.78 -13.49 -1.99
N ASP A 139 11.79 -13.47 -2.88
CA ASP A 139 11.44 -14.62 -3.73
C ASP A 139 12.61 -15.09 -4.61
N TRP A 140 13.62 -14.24 -4.83
CA TRP A 140 14.83 -14.53 -5.59
C TRP A 140 16.10 -14.38 -4.75
N GLY A 141 15.94 -14.66 -3.44
CA GLY A 141 17.00 -14.64 -2.45
C GLY A 141 17.54 -13.24 -2.17
N ARG A 142 18.63 -13.19 -1.39
CA ARG A 142 19.25 -11.91 -1.01
C ARG A 142 19.86 -11.18 -2.22
N ALA A 143 20.32 -11.90 -3.24
CA ALA A 143 20.77 -11.30 -4.49
C ALA A 143 19.65 -10.51 -5.18
N GLY A 144 18.44 -11.09 -5.27
CA GLY A 144 17.28 -10.40 -5.84
C GLY A 144 16.83 -9.20 -5.03
N LEU A 145 16.86 -9.29 -3.69
CA LEU A 145 16.59 -8.13 -2.83
C LEU A 145 17.61 -7.00 -3.04
N LEU A 146 18.90 -7.32 -3.13
CA LEU A 146 19.94 -6.32 -3.35
C LEU A 146 19.78 -5.60 -4.70
N GLU A 147 19.42 -6.33 -5.76
CA GLU A 147 19.13 -5.76 -7.07
C GLU A 147 17.84 -4.92 -7.06
N THR A 148 16.84 -5.34 -6.30
CA THR A 148 15.60 -4.57 -6.08
C THR A 148 15.91 -3.22 -5.45
N LEU A 149 16.67 -3.22 -4.35
CA LEU A 149 17.09 -2.00 -3.66
C LEU A 149 17.91 -1.08 -4.57
N ALA A 150 18.88 -1.63 -5.31
CA ALA A 150 19.70 -0.86 -6.24
C ALA A 150 18.87 -0.25 -7.39
N THR A 151 17.87 -0.98 -7.89
CA THR A 151 17.00 -0.50 -8.98
C THR A 151 16.12 0.65 -8.51
N LEU A 152 15.49 0.53 -7.34
CA LEU A 152 14.66 1.60 -6.77
C LEU A 152 15.49 2.85 -6.41
N GLU A 153 16.70 2.64 -5.88
CA GLU A 153 17.66 3.71 -5.61
C GLU A 153 18.05 4.48 -6.89
N ARG A 154 18.32 3.76 -8.00
CA ARG A 154 18.61 4.36 -9.32
C ARG A 154 17.43 5.19 -9.86
N LEU A 155 16.20 4.76 -9.59
CA LEU A 155 14.98 5.49 -9.97
C LEU A 155 14.65 6.65 -9.03
N GLY A 156 15.40 6.85 -7.95
CA GLY A 156 15.14 7.88 -6.95
C GLY A 156 13.93 7.59 -6.06
N ILE A 157 13.42 6.36 -6.07
CA ILE A 157 12.27 5.93 -5.27
C ILE A 157 12.77 5.54 -3.87
N ARG A 158 12.16 6.10 -2.82
CA ARG A 158 12.53 5.75 -1.45
C ARG A 158 12.02 4.36 -1.07
N THR A 159 12.69 3.71 -0.14
CA THR A 159 12.33 2.36 0.30
C THR A 159 12.27 2.25 1.82
N ALA A 160 11.36 1.43 2.34
CA ALA A 160 11.30 1.07 3.75
C ALA A 160 10.98 -0.41 3.94
N GLY A 161 11.40 -0.99 5.07
CA GLY A 161 11.01 -2.35 5.47
C GLY A 161 11.84 -3.49 4.90
N ALA A 162 12.84 -3.19 4.08
CA ALA A 162 13.91 -4.11 3.70
C ALA A 162 15.21 -3.33 3.48
N GLY A 163 16.35 -4.00 3.65
CA GLY A 163 17.65 -3.35 3.54
C GLY A 163 18.80 -4.33 3.32
N ARG A 164 19.99 -3.77 3.08
CA ARG A 164 21.27 -4.48 2.93
C ARG A 164 21.78 -5.05 4.25
N ASP A 165 21.25 -4.56 5.36
CA ASP A 165 21.45 -5.02 6.73
C ASP A 165 20.24 -4.63 7.61
N LEU A 166 20.31 -4.99 8.90
CA LEU A 166 19.27 -4.70 9.88
C LEU A 166 19.05 -3.20 10.13
N ALA A 167 20.11 -2.38 10.06
CA ALA A 167 19.99 -0.95 10.30
C ALA A 167 19.22 -0.29 9.15
N GLN A 168 19.56 -0.62 7.90
CA GLN A 168 18.83 -0.13 6.73
C GLN A 168 17.39 -0.66 6.69
N ALA A 169 17.15 -1.93 7.02
CA ALA A 169 15.80 -2.50 7.01
C ALA A 169 14.87 -1.79 8.01
N ARG A 170 15.40 -1.40 9.18
CA ARG A 170 14.66 -0.68 10.23
C ARG A 170 14.53 0.83 9.98
N ALA A 171 15.39 1.40 9.15
CA ALA A 171 15.34 2.82 8.86
C ALA A 171 14.04 3.18 8.10
N PRO A 172 13.40 4.31 8.44
CA PRO A 172 12.26 4.76 7.66
C PRO A 172 12.70 5.37 6.33
N ALA A 173 11.82 5.32 5.34
CA ALA A 173 11.89 6.29 4.26
C ALA A 173 11.44 7.65 4.79
N ILE A 174 12.22 8.69 4.51
CA ILE A 174 11.92 10.08 4.89
C ILE A 174 11.56 10.86 3.63
N LEU A 175 10.32 11.34 3.55
CA LEU A 175 9.83 12.19 2.48
C LEU A 175 9.65 13.62 2.99
N GLU A 176 10.38 14.57 2.42
CA GLU A 176 10.26 15.99 2.73
C GLU A 176 9.06 16.58 1.97
N ILE A 177 8.10 17.15 2.69
CA ILE A 177 6.96 17.87 2.09
C ILE A 177 7.22 19.36 2.21
N ALA A 178 7.50 19.99 1.07
CA ALA A 178 7.86 21.40 0.98
C ALA A 178 6.93 22.29 1.82
N GLY A 179 7.52 22.98 2.80
CA GLY A 179 6.84 23.92 3.69
C GLY A 179 5.80 23.32 4.65
N ARG A 180 5.69 21.99 4.76
CA ARG A 180 4.66 21.32 5.58
C ARG A 180 5.17 20.25 6.54
N GLY A 181 6.40 19.75 6.39
CA GLY A 181 7.00 18.80 7.32
C GLY A 181 7.53 17.55 6.63
N ARG A 182 7.63 16.44 7.37
CA ARG A 182 8.16 15.18 6.83
C ARG A 182 7.21 14.03 7.05
N LEU A 183 7.22 13.06 6.14
CA LEU A 183 6.64 11.74 6.36
C LEU A 183 7.75 10.75 6.66
N LEU A 184 7.60 10.01 7.75
CA LEU A 184 8.45 8.89 8.12
C LEU A 184 7.68 7.59 7.86
N VAL A 185 8.11 6.82 6.87
CA VAL A 185 7.48 5.56 6.50
C VAL A 185 8.31 4.40 7.03
N PHE A 186 7.79 3.70 8.01
CA PHE A 186 8.30 2.42 8.48
C PHE A 186 7.51 1.30 7.81
N SER A 187 8.18 0.18 7.54
CA SER A 187 7.52 -1.00 6.97
C SER A 187 8.00 -2.27 7.67
N PHE A 188 7.09 -3.24 7.81
CA PHE A 188 7.29 -4.44 8.57
C PHE A 188 6.67 -5.66 7.87
N ALA A 189 7.42 -6.75 7.83
CA ALA A 189 6.97 -8.04 7.30
C ALA A 189 6.63 -9.00 8.46
N SER A 190 5.44 -9.60 8.46
CA SER A 190 5.02 -10.52 9.53
C SER A 190 5.06 -11.99 9.08
N PRO A 191 5.48 -12.94 9.94
CA PRO A 191 5.31 -14.37 9.67
C PRO A 191 3.85 -14.80 9.47
N THR A 192 2.88 -14.01 9.94
CA THR A 192 1.45 -14.32 9.81
C THR A 192 0.95 -14.25 8.36
N SER A 193 1.67 -13.55 7.48
CA SER A 193 1.42 -13.45 6.03
C SER A 193 2.41 -14.32 5.22
N GLY A 194 2.94 -15.38 5.81
CA GLY A 194 3.80 -16.33 5.11
C GLY A 194 5.26 -15.90 4.93
N VAL A 195 5.72 -14.86 5.62
CA VAL A 195 7.14 -14.44 5.61
C VAL A 195 7.99 -15.43 6.42
N PRO A 196 8.97 -16.13 5.83
CA PRO A 196 9.87 -16.99 6.58
C PRO A 196 10.71 -16.20 7.59
N ARG A 197 10.87 -16.71 8.83
CA ARG A 197 11.61 -15.99 9.89
C ARG A 197 13.09 -15.73 9.52
N ASN A 198 13.71 -16.61 8.75
CA ASN A 198 15.09 -16.47 8.28
C ASN A 198 15.28 -15.40 7.19
N TRP A 199 14.20 -14.79 6.69
CA TRP A 199 14.24 -13.66 5.76
C TRP A 199 14.50 -12.33 6.45
N GLY A 200 14.36 -12.26 7.77
CA GLY A 200 14.71 -11.08 8.54
C GLY A 200 16.15 -10.62 8.29
N ALA A 201 16.33 -9.31 8.17
CA ALA A 201 17.65 -8.71 8.08
C ALA A 201 18.47 -8.97 9.36
N THR A 202 19.78 -9.09 9.20
CA THR A 202 20.72 -9.20 10.33
C THR A 202 21.75 -8.08 10.25
N PRO A 203 22.59 -7.84 11.28
CA PRO A 203 23.62 -6.82 11.21
C PRO A 203 24.59 -6.96 10.01
N VAL A 204 24.67 -8.16 9.41
CA VAL A 204 25.61 -8.47 8.32
C VAL A 204 24.93 -9.07 7.08
N ALA A 205 23.60 -9.10 7.02
CA ALA A 205 22.89 -9.69 5.90
C ALA A 205 21.59 -8.95 5.56
N ALA A 206 21.39 -8.74 4.25
CA ALA A 206 20.22 -8.09 3.69
C ALA A 206 18.94 -8.85 4.00
N GLY A 207 17.82 -8.20 4.27
CA GLY A 207 16.55 -8.86 4.53
C GLY A 207 15.42 -7.89 4.85
N VAL A 208 14.28 -8.41 5.28
CA VAL A 208 13.12 -7.61 5.71
C VAL A 208 13.22 -7.17 7.17
N ASN A 209 12.56 -6.07 7.49
CA ASN A 209 12.30 -5.67 8.87
C ASN A 209 11.19 -6.56 9.46
N LEU A 210 11.61 -7.69 10.04
CA LEU A 210 10.69 -8.72 10.50
C LEU A 210 9.96 -8.30 11.79
N LEU A 211 8.64 -8.20 11.73
CA LEU A 211 7.78 -8.11 12.90
C LEU A 211 7.47 -9.52 13.42
N SER A 212 8.12 -9.91 14.51
CA SER A 212 8.09 -11.30 14.99
C SER A 212 6.75 -11.76 15.56
N ASP A 213 5.97 -10.82 16.10
CA ASP A 213 4.70 -10.98 16.81
C ASP A 213 3.98 -9.62 16.90
N CYS A 214 2.74 -9.61 17.40
CA CYS A 214 1.96 -8.41 17.67
C CYS A 214 1.87 -8.10 19.18
N ALA A 215 2.91 -8.41 19.95
CA ALA A 215 2.95 -8.18 21.40
C ALA A 215 3.24 -6.71 21.77
N ASN A 216 2.94 -6.34 23.02
CA ASN A 216 3.17 -4.98 23.52
C ASN A 216 4.66 -4.60 23.54
N GLU A 217 5.55 -5.57 23.75
CA GLU A 217 7.00 -5.39 23.71
C GLU A 217 7.47 -5.04 22.29
N SER A 218 6.81 -5.58 21.26
CA SER A 218 7.06 -5.20 19.86
C SER A 218 6.61 -3.76 19.59
N VAL A 219 5.47 -3.34 20.14
CA VAL A 219 5.03 -1.93 20.08
C VAL A 219 6.05 -0.99 20.73
N ALA A 220 6.52 -1.31 21.94
CA ALA A 220 7.49 -0.49 22.66
C ALA A 220 8.82 -0.34 21.89
N ARG A 221 9.33 -1.43 21.30
CA ARG A 221 10.54 -1.38 20.45
C ARG A 221 10.34 -0.51 19.21
N ILE A 222 9.16 -0.55 18.59
CA ILE A 222 8.85 0.31 17.44
C ILE A 222 8.74 1.77 17.89
N ALA A 223 8.15 2.04 19.06
CA ALA A 223 8.08 3.39 19.62
C ALA A 223 9.48 3.99 19.84
N GLU A 224 10.42 3.24 20.40
CA GLU A 224 11.82 3.66 20.54
C GLU A 224 12.48 3.95 19.18
N GLN A 225 12.23 3.11 18.17
CA GLN A 225 12.73 3.32 16.81
C GLN A 225 12.19 4.61 16.20
N VAL A 226 10.88 4.84 16.30
CA VAL A 226 10.24 6.06 15.80
C VAL A 226 10.80 7.28 16.51
N GLU A 227 10.87 7.27 17.84
CA GLU A 227 11.33 8.42 18.62
C GLU A 227 12.81 8.76 18.36
N SER A 228 13.63 7.77 18.00
CA SER A 228 15.05 8.01 17.67
C SER A 228 15.28 8.90 16.43
N VAL A 229 14.26 9.05 15.56
CA VAL A 229 14.36 9.79 14.29
C VAL A 229 13.32 10.89 14.13
N ARG A 230 12.21 10.80 14.88
CA ARG A 230 11.08 11.73 14.79
C ARG A 230 11.45 13.11 15.31
N ARG A 231 10.89 14.13 14.68
CA ARG A 231 10.92 15.53 15.08
C ARG A 231 9.49 16.05 15.23
N PRO A 232 9.27 17.15 15.97
CA PRO A 232 7.97 17.81 16.02
C PRO A 232 7.45 18.10 14.60
N GLY A 233 6.20 17.73 14.32
CA GLY A 233 5.55 17.92 13.01
C GLY A 233 5.75 16.77 12.02
N ASP A 234 6.52 15.74 12.35
CA ASP A 234 6.61 14.54 11.48
C ASP A 234 5.32 13.71 11.52
N LEU A 235 4.86 13.29 10.34
CA LEU A 235 3.81 12.28 10.20
C LEU A 235 4.45 10.90 10.10
N VAL A 236 4.00 9.97 10.95
CA VAL A 236 4.56 8.61 10.99
C VAL A 236 3.58 7.63 10.36
N ILE A 237 4.05 6.84 9.40
CA ILE A 237 3.31 5.77 8.73
C ILE A 237 3.96 4.44 9.11
N ALA A 238 3.17 3.49 9.58
CA ALA A 238 3.59 2.10 9.76
C ALA A 238 2.86 1.23 8.74
N SER A 239 3.56 0.80 7.69
CA SER A 239 3.06 -0.18 6.74
C SER A 239 3.37 -1.60 7.23
N ILE A 240 2.37 -2.48 7.25
CA ILE A 240 2.50 -3.80 7.84
C ILE A 240 1.87 -4.83 6.92
N HIS A 241 2.70 -5.78 6.48
CA HIS A 241 2.24 -6.92 5.69
C HIS A 241 2.01 -8.11 6.65
N TRP A 242 0.74 -8.46 6.87
CA TRP A 242 0.31 -9.33 7.98
C TRP A 242 -1.01 -10.07 7.76
N GLY A 243 -1.26 -11.07 8.60
CA GLY A 243 -2.53 -11.81 8.62
C GLY A 243 -2.72 -12.74 7.43
N ALA A 244 -3.89 -13.38 7.40
CA ALA A 244 -4.26 -14.30 6.34
C ALA A 244 -4.71 -13.57 5.08
N ASN A 245 -4.48 -14.21 3.93
CA ASN A 245 -4.81 -13.69 2.61
C ASN A 245 -6.31 -13.58 2.32
N TRP A 246 -7.18 -14.21 3.10
CA TRP A 246 -8.63 -14.22 2.85
C TRP A 246 -9.43 -14.11 4.14
N GLY A 247 -10.59 -13.45 4.07
CA GLY A 247 -11.47 -13.22 5.22
C GLY A 247 -11.44 -11.78 5.74
N TYR A 248 -12.61 -11.33 6.23
CA TYR A 248 -12.81 -9.96 6.69
C TYR A 248 -12.52 -9.75 8.18
N GLU A 249 -12.53 -10.81 8.98
CA GLU A 249 -12.23 -10.73 10.41
C GLU A 249 -10.86 -10.09 10.65
N VAL A 250 -10.81 -9.13 11.56
CA VAL A 250 -9.57 -8.51 12.03
C VAL A 250 -9.29 -9.05 13.44
N PRO A 251 -8.27 -9.92 13.60
CA PRO A 251 -7.93 -10.51 14.89
C PRO A 251 -7.71 -9.45 15.98
N GLU A 252 -8.16 -9.73 17.20
CA GLU A 252 -8.02 -8.80 18.33
C GLU A 252 -6.56 -8.38 18.58
N GLU A 253 -5.61 -9.30 18.37
CA GLU A 253 -4.18 -9.02 18.50
C GLU A 253 -3.71 -7.94 17.51
N GLN A 254 -4.13 -8.00 16.24
CA GLN A 254 -3.82 -6.97 15.24
C GLN A 254 -4.45 -5.62 15.61
N ARG A 255 -5.69 -5.64 16.11
CA ARG A 255 -6.38 -4.42 16.58
C ARG A 255 -5.65 -3.77 17.74
N ARG A 256 -5.27 -4.55 18.76
CA ARG A 256 -4.51 -4.05 19.92
C ARG A 256 -3.15 -3.52 19.50
N PHE A 257 -2.46 -4.22 18.61
CA PHE A 257 -1.17 -3.79 18.10
C PHE A 257 -1.26 -2.47 17.32
N ALA A 258 -2.19 -2.35 16.36
CA ALA A 258 -2.39 -1.13 15.57
C ALA A 258 -2.69 0.10 16.45
N ARG A 259 -3.59 -0.07 17.44
CA ARG A 259 -3.90 0.98 18.43
C ARG A 259 -2.70 1.29 19.33
N GLY A 260 -1.94 0.28 19.73
CA GLY A 260 -0.70 0.44 20.50
C GLY A 260 0.36 1.24 19.77
N LEU A 261 0.52 1.06 18.46
CA LEU A 261 1.41 1.86 17.62
C LEU A 261 1.01 3.35 17.61
N ILE A 262 -0.29 3.64 17.57
CA ILE A 262 -0.80 5.01 17.69
C ILE A 262 -0.50 5.57 19.09
N ASP A 263 -0.78 4.80 20.13
CA ASP A 263 -0.67 5.23 21.52
C ASP A 263 0.77 5.47 21.99
N GLN A 264 1.70 4.61 21.59
CA GLN A 264 3.07 4.61 22.11
C GLN A 264 4.09 5.14 21.10
N ALA A 265 3.90 4.88 19.81
CA ALA A 265 4.83 5.28 18.76
C ALA A 265 4.38 6.52 17.97
N ASN A 266 3.25 7.15 18.35
CA ASN A 266 2.66 8.29 17.65
C ASN A 266 2.50 8.05 16.14
N VAL A 267 2.09 6.83 15.76
CA VAL A 267 1.77 6.52 14.37
C VAL A 267 0.53 7.29 13.94
N SER A 268 0.62 8.01 12.83
CA SER A 268 -0.51 8.74 12.22
C SER A 268 -1.39 7.85 11.35
N LEU A 269 -0.77 6.83 10.76
CA LEU A 269 -1.39 5.89 9.82
C LEU A 269 -0.79 4.48 9.95
N VAL A 270 -1.65 3.48 10.13
CA VAL A 270 -1.30 2.07 9.89
C VAL A 270 -1.81 1.66 8.51
N HIS A 271 -0.92 1.17 7.66
CA HIS A 271 -1.17 0.78 6.27
C HIS A 271 -1.00 -0.74 6.10
N GLY A 272 -2.09 -1.49 6.23
CA GLY A 272 -2.10 -2.96 6.21
C GLY A 272 -2.21 -3.57 4.82
N HIS A 273 -1.54 -4.71 4.63
CA HIS A 273 -1.42 -5.45 3.36
C HIS A 273 -1.70 -6.95 3.51
N SER A 274 -1.46 -7.75 2.46
CA SER A 274 -1.54 -9.23 2.39
C SER A 274 -2.93 -9.80 2.13
N SER A 275 -4.00 -9.09 2.50
CA SER A 275 -5.34 -9.67 2.49
C SER A 275 -5.99 -9.84 1.12
N HIS A 276 -5.36 -9.44 0.00
CA HIS A 276 -5.87 -9.44 -1.38
C HIS A 276 -7.22 -8.73 -1.66
N HIS A 277 -8.02 -8.43 -0.64
CA HIS A 277 -9.20 -7.57 -0.66
C HIS A 277 -9.13 -6.51 0.44
N ALA A 278 -9.86 -5.42 0.23
CA ALA A 278 -9.93 -4.33 1.21
C ALA A 278 -10.70 -4.76 2.48
N LYS A 279 -10.12 -4.50 3.65
CA LYS A 279 -10.68 -4.80 4.98
C LYS A 279 -11.17 -3.52 5.67
N ALA A 280 -11.58 -3.68 6.93
CA ALA A 280 -12.09 -2.59 7.76
C ALA A 280 -11.14 -1.37 7.82
N ILE A 281 -11.78 -0.20 7.88
CA ILE A 281 -11.13 1.09 8.14
C ILE A 281 -11.53 1.52 9.54
N GLU A 282 -10.56 1.84 10.38
CA GLU A 282 -10.80 2.36 11.73
C GLU A 282 -10.16 3.73 11.88
N ILE A 283 -10.88 4.64 12.55
CA ILE A 283 -10.30 5.88 13.05
C ILE A 283 -10.18 5.78 14.56
N TYR A 284 -8.95 5.73 15.06
CA TYR A 284 -8.63 5.62 16.47
C TYR A 284 -7.86 6.85 16.92
N LYS A 285 -8.41 7.64 17.85
CA LYS A 285 -7.83 8.92 18.31
C LYS A 285 -7.48 9.86 17.15
N ASP A 286 -8.40 10.00 16.20
CA ASP A 286 -8.22 10.75 14.95
C ASP A 286 -7.05 10.27 14.06
N ARG A 287 -6.51 9.07 14.28
CA ARG A 287 -5.50 8.43 13.42
C ARG A 287 -6.12 7.32 12.57
N LEU A 288 -5.56 7.10 11.39
CA LEU A 288 -6.10 6.17 10.41
C LEU A 288 -5.49 4.77 10.58
N ILE A 289 -6.33 3.74 10.59
CA ILE A 289 -5.93 2.34 10.49
C ILE A 289 -6.63 1.73 9.28
N LEU A 290 -5.84 1.29 8.31
CA LEU A 290 -6.29 0.45 7.19
C LEU A 290 -5.83 -0.98 7.50
N TYR A 291 -6.74 -1.88 7.87
CA TYR A 291 -6.34 -3.23 8.31
C TYR A 291 -5.84 -4.13 7.17
N GLY A 292 -6.25 -3.83 5.94
CA GLY A 292 -5.85 -4.51 4.71
C GLY A 292 -6.34 -3.72 3.51
N CYS A 293 -5.46 -3.32 2.61
CA CYS A 293 -5.79 -2.51 1.44
C CYS A 293 -6.11 -3.34 0.18
N GLY A 294 -6.01 -4.66 0.28
CA GLY A 294 -6.21 -5.60 -0.82
C GLY A 294 -5.15 -5.48 -1.91
N ASP A 295 -5.47 -5.92 -3.12
CA ASP A 295 -4.59 -5.75 -4.27
C ASP A 295 -4.88 -4.42 -4.99
N PHE A 296 -3.83 -3.80 -5.52
CA PHE A 296 -3.95 -2.65 -6.42
C PHE A 296 -3.59 -3.00 -7.86
N LEU A 297 -2.56 -3.82 -8.06
CA LEU A 297 -2.18 -4.40 -9.36
C LEU A 297 -1.84 -5.86 -9.12
N ASN A 298 -2.44 -6.76 -9.89
CA ASN A 298 -2.18 -8.20 -9.86
C ASN A 298 -2.42 -8.81 -11.25
N ASP A 299 -2.05 -10.09 -11.40
CA ASP A 299 -2.31 -10.89 -12.59
C ASP A 299 -3.35 -11.99 -12.36
N TYR A 300 -4.31 -11.75 -11.45
CA TYR A 300 -5.30 -12.75 -11.02
C TYR A 300 -6.51 -12.92 -11.95
N GLU A 301 -6.58 -12.13 -13.02
CA GLU A 301 -7.70 -12.20 -13.97
C GLU A 301 -7.88 -13.61 -14.54
N GLY A 302 -9.09 -14.15 -14.40
CA GLY A 302 -9.45 -15.50 -14.85
C GLY A 302 -9.14 -16.62 -13.85
N ILE A 303 -8.45 -16.33 -12.74
CA ILE A 303 -8.30 -17.27 -11.61
C ILE A 303 -9.62 -17.32 -10.83
N ARG A 304 -10.03 -18.53 -10.42
CA ARG A 304 -11.30 -18.79 -9.73
C ARG A 304 -11.09 -19.25 -8.29
N GLY A 305 -12.11 -19.10 -7.45
CA GLY A 305 -12.18 -19.63 -6.08
C GLY A 305 -12.35 -18.59 -4.98
N TYR A 306 -12.11 -17.31 -5.27
CA TYR A 306 -12.15 -16.19 -4.32
C TYR A 306 -12.94 -14.99 -4.84
N GLU A 307 -13.84 -15.19 -5.80
CA GLU A 307 -14.62 -14.15 -6.47
C GLU A 307 -15.47 -13.32 -5.49
N GLU A 308 -15.86 -13.90 -4.35
CA GLU A 308 -16.62 -13.23 -3.29
C GLU A 308 -15.87 -12.05 -2.64
N PHE A 309 -14.54 -12.06 -2.71
CA PHE A 309 -13.69 -11.00 -2.17
C PHE A 309 -13.45 -9.86 -3.16
N ARG A 310 -13.81 -10.05 -4.45
CA ARG A 310 -13.65 -9.05 -5.51
C ARG A 310 -12.23 -8.48 -5.59
N GLY A 311 -11.23 -9.37 -5.65
CA GLY A 311 -9.81 -8.99 -5.86
C GLY A 311 -9.53 -8.29 -7.20
N ASP A 312 -10.54 -8.21 -8.08
CA ASP A 312 -10.52 -7.37 -9.28
C ASP A 312 -10.78 -5.89 -9.00
N LEU A 313 -11.30 -5.52 -7.83
CA LEU A 313 -11.56 -4.13 -7.44
C LEU A 313 -10.40 -3.55 -6.63
N ALA A 314 -9.78 -2.52 -7.19
CA ALA A 314 -8.65 -1.82 -6.60
C ALA A 314 -9.11 -0.51 -5.95
N VAL A 315 -8.64 -0.22 -4.73
CA VAL A 315 -9.01 0.99 -3.99
C VAL A 315 -7.81 1.94 -3.89
N MET A 316 -8.02 3.18 -4.33
CA MET A 316 -7.10 4.30 -4.11
C MET A 316 -7.53 5.05 -2.85
N TYR A 317 -6.64 5.21 -1.88
CA TYR A 317 -6.89 5.92 -0.64
C TYR A 317 -6.19 7.28 -0.66
N PHE A 318 -6.95 8.36 -0.57
CA PHE A 318 -6.43 9.72 -0.47
C PHE A 318 -6.69 10.26 0.94
N ALA A 319 -5.71 10.05 1.82
CA ALA A 319 -5.77 10.47 3.21
C ALA A 319 -5.18 11.88 3.37
N GLY A 320 -5.97 12.81 3.91
CA GLY A 320 -5.54 14.16 4.24
C GLY A 320 -5.28 14.27 5.73
N PHE A 321 -4.05 14.60 6.11
CA PHE A 321 -3.63 14.79 7.50
C PHE A 321 -3.36 16.27 7.77
N ASP A 322 -3.78 16.73 8.94
CA ASP A 322 -3.34 18.02 9.46
C ASP A 322 -1.84 17.95 9.79
N ALA A 323 -1.03 18.81 9.17
CA ALA A 323 0.43 18.74 9.26
C ALA A 323 0.98 19.01 10.67
N LEU A 324 0.23 19.71 11.52
CA LEU A 324 0.68 20.09 12.87
C LEU A 324 0.38 18.98 13.88
N THR A 325 -0.80 18.37 13.78
CA THR A 325 -1.28 17.38 14.74
C THR A 325 -1.09 15.95 14.26
N GLY A 326 -1.02 15.76 12.94
CA GLY A 326 -1.09 14.46 12.26
C GLY A 326 -2.46 13.77 12.35
N HIS A 327 -3.49 14.48 12.79
CA HIS A 327 -4.85 13.98 12.81
C HIS A 327 -5.39 13.86 11.39
N LEU A 328 -6.16 12.81 11.13
CA LEU A 328 -6.86 12.64 9.88
C LEU A 328 -7.95 13.73 9.75
N ALA A 329 -7.87 14.50 8.67
CA ALA A 329 -8.84 15.53 8.31
C ALA A 329 -9.85 15.05 7.28
N SER A 330 -9.44 14.15 6.37
CA SER A 330 -10.29 13.60 5.31
C SER A 330 -9.78 12.24 4.84
N LEU A 331 -10.69 11.33 4.49
CA LEU A 331 -10.37 10.15 3.68
C LEU A 331 -11.35 10.06 2.52
N GLU A 332 -10.81 10.19 1.31
CA GLU A 332 -11.52 9.97 0.06
C GLU A 332 -10.98 8.71 -0.60
N LEU A 333 -11.87 7.93 -1.22
CA LEU A 333 -11.50 6.70 -1.91
C LEU A 333 -12.05 6.71 -3.34
N SER A 334 -11.22 6.25 -4.27
CA SER A 334 -11.60 5.99 -5.65
C SER A 334 -11.49 4.49 -5.92
N VAL A 335 -12.54 3.90 -6.51
CA VAL A 335 -12.59 2.47 -6.81
C VAL A 335 -12.36 2.30 -8.31
N LEU A 336 -11.39 1.46 -8.65
CA LEU A 336 -11.05 1.06 -10.01
C LEU A 336 -11.24 -0.46 -10.14
N GLN A 337 -11.19 -0.96 -11.37
CA GLN A 337 -11.23 -2.38 -11.65
C GLN A 337 -10.00 -2.77 -12.47
N ILE A 338 -9.38 -3.90 -12.14
CA ILE A 338 -8.32 -4.50 -12.92
C ILE A 338 -8.96 -5.24 -14.10
N ARG A 339 -8.63 -4.83 -15.32
CA ARG A 339 -8.99 -5.52 -16.57
C ARG A 339 -7.85 -5.43 -17.55
N ARG A 340 -7.44 -6.56 -18.14
CA ARG A 340 -6.31 -6.66 -19.08
C ARG A 340 -5.01 -6.13 -18.47
N PHE A 341 -4.76 -6.44 -17.20
CA PHE A 341 -3.64 -5.98 -16.39
C PHE A 341 -3.51 -4.46 -16.27
N GLN A 342 -4.61 -3.75 -16.50
CA GLN A 342 -4.71 -2.30 -16.39
C GLN A 342 -5.85 -1.90 -15.46
N LEU A 343 -5.65 -0.82 -14.72
CA LEU A 343 -6.71 -0.19 -13.94
C LEU A 343 -7.64 0.64 -14.83
N VAL A 344 -8.92 0.27 -14.85
CA VAL A 344 -9.99 0.99 -15.55
C VAL A 344 -11.01 1.56 -14.56
N PRO A 345 -11.80 2.57 -14.92
CA PRO A 345 -12.86 3.07 -14.04
C PRO A 345 -13.85 1.96 -13.67
N ALA A 346 -14.13 1.81 -12.38
CA ALA A 346 -15.10 0.82 -11.91
C ALA A 346 -16.53 1.24 -12.30
N SER A 347 -17.40 0.25 -12.54
CA SER A 347 -18.82 0.53 -12.77
C SER A 347 -19.49 1.09 -11.50
N ARG A 348 -20.60 1.81 -11.63
CA ARG A 348 -21.36 2.30 -10.47
C ARG A 348 -21.80 1.16 -9.53
N ALA A 349 -22.09 -0.03 -10.09
CA ALA A 349 -22.46 -1.20 -9.32
C ALA A 349 -21.28 -1.72 -8.48
N ASP A 350 -20.07 -1.70 -9.04
CA ASP A 350 -18.84 -2.09 -8.34
C ASP A 350 -18.45 -1.10 -7.26
N VAL A 351 -18.57 0.21 -7.54
CA VAL A 351 -18.37 1.26 -6.52
C VAL A 351 -19.33 1.07 -5.35
N GLU A 352 -20.61 0.78 -5.63
CA GLU A 352 -21.61 0.53 -4.57
C GLU A 352 -21.38 -0.80 -3.84
N TRP A 353 -20.88 -1.84 -4.52
CA TRP A 353 -20.44 -3.07 -3.88
C TRP A 353 -19.31 -2.78 -2.89
N MET A 354 -18.26 -2.09 -3.33
CA MET A 354 -17.11 -1.73 -2.49
C MET A 354 -17.53 -0.83 -1.31
N ARG A 355 -18.42 0.14 -1.54
CA ARG A 355 -19.00 0.97 -0.48
C ARG A 355 -19.70 0.12 0.58
N ARG A 356 -20.57 -0.82 0.18
CA ARG A 356 -21.31 -1.68 1.11
C ARG A 356 -20.38 -2.58 1.90
N THR A 357 -19.38 -3.17 1.24
CA THR A 357 -18.37 -4.01 1.89
C THR A 357 -17.60 -3.21 2.92
N LEU A 358 -17.01 -2.08 2.54
CA LEU A 358 -16.24 -1.25 3.48
C LEU A 358 -17.12 -0.64 4.59
N ASP A 359 -18.36 -0.21 4.32
CA ASP A 359 -19.28 0.27 5.37
C ASP A 359 -19.61 -0.84 6.36
N ARG A 360 -19.87 -2.07 5.88
CA ARG A 360 -20.14 -3.24 6.73
C ARG A 360 -18.94 -3.53 7.63
N GLU A 361 -17.75 -3.65 7.07
CA GLU A 361 -16.55 -4.03 7.82
C GLU A 361 -16.03 -2.91 8.74
N SER A 362 -16.27 -1.65 8.39
CA SER A 362 -15.79 -0.49 9.17
C SER A 362 -16.79 -0.04 10.24
N SER A 363 -18.07 -0.40 10.12
CA SER A 363 -19.11 0.02 11.08
C SER A 363 -18.88 -0.44 12.53
N PRO A 364 -18.33 -1.64 12.82
CA PRO A 364 -17.99 -2.03 14.21
C PRO A 364 -16.90 -1.16 14.83
N PHE A 365 -16.16 -0.41 14.01
CA PHE A 365 -15.12 0.53 14.42
C PHE A 365 -15.61 1.99 14.44
N GLY A 366 -16.92 2.22 14.29
CA GLY A 366 -17.52 3.57 14.31
C GLY A 366 -17.34 4.37 13.02
N ALA A 367 -16.80 3.77 11.96
CA ALA A 367 -16.58 4.45 10.68
C ALA A 367 -17.63 4.03 9.64
N ARG A 368 -18.11 5.00 8.86
CA ARG A 368 -19.14 4.84 7.83
C ARG A 368 -18.62 5.27 6.47
N VAL A 369 -18.92 4.50 5.42
CA VAL A 369 -18.49 4.78 4.05
C VAL A 369 -19.67 5.26 3.22
N ARG A 370 -19.55 6.47 2.67
CA ARG A 370 -20.61 7.16 1.92
C ARG A 370 -20.20 7.37 0.47
N LEU A 371 -21.13 7.12 -0.44
CA LEU A 371 -20.99 7.48 -1.86
C LEU A 371 -21.34 8.96 -2.04
N THR A 372 -20.48 9.70 -2.72
CA THR A 372 -20.69 11.10 -3.08
C THR A 372 -21.37 11.21 -4.44
N PRO A 373 -21.97 12.38 -4.78
CA PRO A 373 -22.62 12.57 -6.08
C PRO A 373 -21.69 12.40 -7.30
N ASP A 374 -20.38 12.65 -7.14
CA ASP A 374 -19.35 12.46 -8.15
C ASP A 374 -18.83 11.01 -8.24
N GLY A 375 -19.49 10.06 -7.58
CA GLY A 375 -19.19 8.63 -7.69
C GLY A 375 -17.99 8.17 -6.87
N ARG A 376 -17.52 8.96 -5.90
CA ARG A 376 -16.41 8.61 -5.00
C ARG A 376 -16.91 8.16 -3.64
N LEU A 377 -16.03 7.51 -2.89
CA LEU A 377 -16.33 7.12 -1.51
C LEU A 377 -15.65 8.09 -0.54
N THR A 378 -16.33 8.38 0.56
CA THR A 378 -15.79 9.19 1.66
C THR A 378 -16.06 8.51 2.98
N LEU A 379 -15.13 8.66 3.93
CA LEU A 379 -15.31 8.17 5.29
C LEU A 379 -16.00 9.23 6.16
N ARG A 380 -16.89 8.79 7.04
CA ARG A 380 -17.49 9.56 8.13
C ARG A 380 -17.23 8.81 9.44
N TRP A 381 -16.55 9.45 10.39
CA TRP A 381 -16.12 8.80 11.64
C TRP A 381 -16.25 9.69 12.89
N ARG A 382 -16.63 10.95 12.69
CA ARG A 382 -17.07 11.83 13.78
C ARG A 382 -18.57 11.87 13.73
N ASP A 383 -19.22 11.57 14.85
CA ASP A 383 -20.60 11.98 15.02
C ASP A 383 -20.65 13.50 14.82
N ALA A 384 -21.67 13.97 14.11
CA ALA A 384 -22.05 15.36 14.24
C ALA A 384 -22.37 15.54 15.74
N VAL A 385 -21.43 16.11 16.49
CA VAL A 385 -21.71 16.58 17.83
C VAL A 385 -22.66 17.77 17.65
N GLY A 386 -23.95 17.53 17.87
CA GLY A 386 -25.01 18.53 17.82
C GLY A 386 -26.07 18.22 16.78
#